data_AF-A0A7U6KP17-F1
#
_entry.id   AF-A0A7U6KP17-F1
#
_cell.length_a   1.000
_cell.length_b   1.000
_cell.length_c   1.000
_cell.angle_alpha   90.00
_cell.angle_beta   90.00
_cell.angle_gamma   90.00
#
_symmetry.space_group_name_H-M   'P 1'
#
loop_
_entity.id
_entity.type
_entity.pdbx_description
1 polymer ?
#
loop_
_entity_poly.entity_id
_entity_poly.type
_entity_poly.pdbx_seq_one_letter_code
_entity_poly.pdbx_strand_id
1 'polypeptide(L)'
;MMLPLALGILTQVDSKEDRGTFVFVLLGIAYSASLGGLGTIVGSPPNAIAAKALDIAFVDWMKFGIPMMLILLPVLLGAMYLFLKPNLNRTMTLQQDETIHWTKPRVLTIIVFIVAAVSWILSKQIGAAVGIEDTDAVVALLAAVAVVSLGLVSWKQVSDNTDWGVLMLFGGGIALSNVLKVSGASLVLGETVANGLQTAPLLVVMLAISAFIIFLTEFASNTASAALLVPVFAAIAEHMGIPSEVLVLIIGIGASCAFMLPVATPPNAIVFGTGLIKQTEMVRTGVILNIISTVIVGCWAYFFPIISLTNH
;
A
#
# COMPACT_ATOMS: atom_id res chain seq x y z
N MET A 1 16.20 -3.35 3.22
CA MET A 1 16.78 -4.10 4.36
C MET A 1 16.76 -5.61 4.18
N MET A 2 15.72 -6.21 3.58
CA MET A 2 15.61 -7.68 3.48
C MET A 2 16.49 -8.33 2.39
N LEU A 3 16.96 -7.56 1.40
CA LEU A 3 17.71 -8.11 0.26
C LEU A 3 19.05 -8.79 0.66
N PRO A 4 19.94 -8.20 1.49
CA PRO A 4 21.17 -8.88 1.91
C PRO A 4 20.90 -10.19 2.66
N LEU A 5 19.87 -10.24 3.49
CA LEU A 5 19.44 -11.46 4.18
C LEU A 5 19.00 -12.52 3.18
N ALA A 6 18.17 -12.14 2.21
CA ALA A 6 17.73 -13.03 1.14
C ALA A 6 18.90 -13.59 0.34
N LEU A 7 19.86 -12.74 -0.05
CA LEU A 7 21.04 -13.15 -0.79
C LEU A 7 21.92 -14.09 0.03
N GLY A 8 22.12 -13.80 1.32
CA GLY A 8 22.86 -14.66 2.25
C GLY A 8 22.27 -16.07 2.32
N ILE A 9 20.94 -16.17 2.44
CA ILE A 9 20.21 -17.44 2.41
C ILE A 9 20.37 -18.13 1.03
N LEU A 10 20.20 -17.39 -0.06
CA LEU A 10 20.25 -17.93 -1.42
C LEU A 10 21.66 -18.35 -1.89
N THR A 11 22.73 -18.00 -1.18
CA THR A 11 24.11 -18.46 -1.52
C THR A 11 24.25 -19.98 -1.51
N GLN A 12 23.39 -20.69 -0.75
CA GLN A 12 23.39 -22.15 -0.63
C GLN A 12 22.52 -22.84 -1.69
N VAL A 13 21.88 -22.06 -2.57
CA VAL A 13 21.01 -22.55 -3.64
C VAL A 13 21.68 -22.25 -4.97
N ASP A 14 22.02 -23.29 -5.75
CA ASP A 14 22.48 -23.06 -7.11
C ASP A 14 21.31 -22.59 -7.98
N SER A 15 21.39 -21.33 -8.41
CA SER A 15 20.41 -20.69 -9.29
C SER A 15 20.19 -21.42 -10.63
N LYS A 16 21.14 -22.24 -11.08
CA LYS A 16 21.03 -23.03 -12.31
C LYS A 16 20.24 -24.32 -12.11
N GLU A 17 20.30 -24.90 -10.92
CA GLU A 17 19.56 -26.11 -10.58
C GLU A 17 18.13 -25.78 -10.10
N ASP A 18 17.96 -24.67 -9.38
CA ASP A 18 16.69 -24.30 -8.76
C ASP A 18 16.33 -22.82 -8.97
N ARG A 19 16.07 -22.50 -10.24
CA ARG A 19 15.67 -21.15 -10.66
C ARG A 19 14.37 -20.69 -10.00
N GLY A 20 13.42 -21.61 -9.80
CA GLY A 20 12.11 -21.34 -9.23
C GLY A 20 12.20 -20.80 -7.81
N THR A 21 12.96 -21.46 -6.94
CA THR A 21 13.21 -21.00 -5.55
C THR A 21 13.85 -19.63 -5.51
N PHE A 22 14.84 -19.41 -6.36
CA PHE A 22 15.59 -18.16 -6.38
C PHE A 22 14.72 -16.95 -6.77
N VAL A 23 13.93 -17.10 -7.83
CA VAL A 23 12.99 -16.07 -8.28
C VAL A 23 11.86 -15.88 -7.25
N PHE A 24 11.35 -16.96 -6.67
CA PHE A 24 10.29 -16.91 -5.66
C PHE A 24 10.70 -16.12 -4.42
N VAL A 25 11.89 -16.36 -3.88
CA VAL A 25 12.38 -15.65 -2.67
C VAL A 25 12.61 -14.17 -2.96
N LEU A 26 13.29 -13.84 -4.06
CA LEU A 26 13.60 -12.43 -4.36
C LEU A 26 12.34 -11.63 -4.71
N LEU A 27 11.49 -12.12 -5.62
CA LEU A 27 10.22 -11.45 -5.95
C LEU A 27 9.26 -11.46 -4.75
N GLY A 28 9.23 -12.54 -3.98
CA GLY A 28 8.35 -12.66 -2.81
C GLY A 28 8.64 -11.60 -1.76
N ILE A 29 9.92 -11.26 -1.54
CA ILE A 29 10.31 -10.16 -0.63
C ILE A 29 9.89 -8.80 -1.18
N ALA A 30 10.08 -8.55 -2.47
CA ALA A 30 9.67 -7.29 -3.08
C ALA A 30 8.16 -7.08 -2.98
N TYR A 31 7.37 -8.09 -3.34
CA TYR A 31 5.92 -8.00 -3.33
C TYR A 31 5.36 -7.99 -1.91
N SER A 32 5.97 -8.72 -0.96
CA SER A 32 5.60 -8.65 0.45
C SER A 32 5.84 -7.26 1.04
N ALA A 33 6.87 -6.53 0.60
CA ALA A 33 7.09 -5.16 1.02
C ALA A 33 5.97 -4.22 0.53
N SER A 34 5.55 -4.36 -0.74
CA SER A 34 4.44 -3.57 -1.30
C SER A 34 3.10 -3.90 -0.64
N LEU A 35 2.79 -5.20 -0.48
CA LEU A 35 1.53 -5.67 0.12
C LEU A 35 1.46 -5.37 1.62
N GLY A 36 2.57 -5.49 2.34
CA GLY A 36 2.64 -5.14 3.77
C GLY A 36 2.33 -3.67 4.03
N GLY A 37 2.63 -2.79 3.07
CA GLY A 37 2.29 -1.37 3.13
C GLY A 37 0.79 -1.09 3.10
N LEU A 38 -0.05 -2.01 2.63
CA LEU A 38 -1.51 -1.81 2.57
C LEU A 38 -2.17 -1.74 3.95
N GLY A 39 -1.58 -2.38 4.96
CA GLY A 39 -2.22 -2.59 6.26
C GLY A 39 -2.57 -1.31 7.02
N THR A 40 -1.79 -0.23 6.86
CA THR A 40 -1.96 1.01 7.62
C THR A 40 -1.76 2.25 6.75
N ILE A 41 -2.25 3.41 7.20
CA ILE A 41 -2.09 4.70 6.49
C ILE A 41 -0.62 5.03 6.22
N VAL A 42 0.26 4.73 7.19
CA VAL A 42 1.69 5.08 7.13
C VAL A 42 2.49 4.14 6.22
N GLY A 43 1.91 2.99 5.83
CA GLY A 43 2.62 1.97 5.07
C GLY A 43 2.95 2.37 3.64
N SER A 44 2.11 3.16 2.97
CA SER A 44 2.39 3.69 1.64
C SER A 44 1.69 5.05 1.41
N PRO A 45 2.28 5.96 0.60
CA PRO A 45 1.65 7.25 0.31
C PRO A 45 0.25 7.20 -0.32
N PRO A 46 -0.08 6.25 -1.23
CA PRO A 46 -1.45 6.09 -1.73
C PRO A 46 -2.50 5.94 -0.63
N ASN A 47 -2.16 5.24 0.46
CA ASN A 47 -3.07 5.05 1.58
C ASN A 47 -3.36 6.36 2.29
N ALA A 48 -2.34 7.20 2.52
CA ALA A 48 -2.50 8.51 3.12
C ALA A 48 -3.32 9.47 2.26
N ILE A 49 -3.12 9.44 0.93
CA ILE A 49 -3.92 10.23 -0.01
C ILE A 49 -5.39 9.81 0.06
N ALA A 50 -5.66 8.51 -0.03
CA ALA A 50 -7.01 7.97 0.03
C ALA A 50 -7.68 8.24 1.39
N ALA A 51 -6.95 8.02 2.50
CA ALA A 51 -7.45 8.29 3.84
C ALA A 51 -7.80 9.77 4.04
N LYS A 52 -6.94 10.68 3.55
CA LYS A 52 -7.21 12.11 3.68
C LYS A 52 -8.36 12.58 2.79
N ALA A 53 -8.51 12.02 1.59
CA ALA A 53 -9.62 12.34 0.71
C ALA A 53 -10.97 11.88 1.26
N LEU A 54 -11.00 10.79 2.03
CA LEU A 54 -12.19 10.28 2.73
C LEU A 54 -12.35 10.83 4.15
N ASP A 55 -11.37 11.60 4.64
CA ASP A 55 -11.28 12.09 6.01
C ASP A 55 -11.47 10.98 7.08
N ILE A 56 -10.84 9.82 6.85
CA ILE A 56 -10.91 8.67 7.75
C ILE A 56 -9.69 8.59 8.68
N ALA A 57 -9.95 8.23 9.94
CA ALA A 57 -8.92 8.06 10.95
C ALA A 57 -8.03 6.83 10.69
N PHE A 58 -6.86 6.78 11.36
CA PHE A 58 -5.91 5.66 11.26
C PHE A 58 -6.57 4.29 11.47
N VAL A 59 -7.38 4.19 12.53
CA VAL A 59 -8.07 2.93 12.89
C VAL A 59 -9.13 2.53 11.85
N ASP A 60 -9.73 3.48 11.15
CA ASP A 60 -10.74 3.17 10.13
C ASP A 60 -10.09 2.64 8.87
N TRP A 61 -8.94 3.19 8.45
CA TRP A 61 -8.14 2.59 7.38
C TRP A 61 -7.75 1.14 7.70
N MET A 62 -7.30 0.87 8.92
CA MET A 62 -6.89 -0.48 9.32
C MET A 62 -8.00 -1.52 9.13
N LYS A 63 -9.27 -1.14 9.31
CA LYS A 63 -10.42 -2.02 9.07
C LYS A 63 -10.54 -2.45 7.60
N PHE A 64 -9.96 -1.71 6.67
CA PHE A 64 -9.95 -2.04 5.24
C PHE A 64 -8.59 -2.61 4.81
N GLY A 65 -7.50 -1.93 5.18
CA GLY A 65 -6.14 -2.25 4.80
C GLY A 65 -5.66 -3.58 5.35
N ILE A 66 -5.89 -3.88 6.64
CA ILE A 66 -5.42 -5.14 7.25
C ILE A 66 -6.14 -6.35 6.65
N PRO A 67 -7.50 -6.39 6.58
CA PRO A 67 -8.16 -7.52 5.94
C PRO A 67 -7.72 -7.72 4.49
N MET A 68 -7.59 -6.64 3.72
CA MET A 68 -7.12 -6.74 2.33
C MET A 68 -5.68 -7.28 2.26
N MET A 69 -4.77 -6.79 3.10
CA MET A 69 -3.40 -7.30 3.20
C MET A 69 -3.38 -8.79 3.56
N LEU A 70 -4.16 -9.20 4.56
CA LEU A 70 -4.25 -10.60 5.00
C LEU A 70 -4.88 -11.53 3.97
N ILE A 71 -5.64 -11.00 3.01
CA ILE A 71 -6.18 -11.77 1.87
C ILE A 71 -5.14 -11.80 0.73
N LEU A 72 -4.67 -10.64 0.28
CA LEU A 72 -3.78 -10.53 -0.88
C LEU A 72 -2.43 -11.21 -0.63
N LEU A 73 -1.82 -11.03 0.55
CA LEU A 73 -0.50 -11.59 0.84
C LEU A 73 -0.45 -13.12 0.68
N PRO A 74 -1.27 -13.93 1.36
CA PRO A 74 -1.23 -15.38 1.18
C PRO A 74 -1.70 -15.82 -0.20
N VAL A 75 -2.70 -15.16 -0.79
CA VAL A 75 -3.20 -15.55 -2.12
C VAL A 75 -2.16 -15.32 -3.19
N LEU A 76 -1.49 -14.17 -3.18
CA LEU A 76 -0.47 -13.84 -4.18
C LEU A 76 0.81 -14.64 -3.96
N LEU A 77 1.23 -14.88 -2.71
CA LEU A 77 2.34 -15.80 -2.42
C LEU A 77 2.00 -17.25 -2.82
N GLY A 78 0.76 -17.69 -2.60
CA GLY A 78 0.28 -19.00 -3.05
C GLY A 78 0.26 -19.12 -4.58
N ALA A 79 -0.19 -18.08 -5.29
CA ALA A 79 -0.14 -18.03 -6.74
C ALA A 79 1.30 -18.08 -7.27
N MET A 80 2.22 -17.34 -6.64
CA MET A 80 3.65 -17.43 -6.95
C MET A 80 4.21 -18.83 -6.68
N TYR A 81 3.83 -19.45 -5.58
CA TYR A 81 4.29 -20.80 -5.22
C TYR A 81 3.84 -21.82 -6.28
N LEU A 82 2.58 -21.75 -6.72
CA LEU A 82 2.04 -22.64 -7.77
C LEU A 82 2.69 -22.39 -9.13
N PHE A 83 3.00 -21.14 -9.46
CA PHE A 83 3.57 -20.75 -10.75
C PHE A 83 5.08 -21.03 -10.85
N LEU A 84 5.84 -20.64 -9.82
CA LEU A 84 7.31 -20.75 -9.79
C LEU A 84 7.80 -22.10 -9.25
N LYS A 85 6.94 -22.85 -8.54
CA LYS A 85 7.21 -24.18 -7.96
C LYS A 85 8.55 -24.25 -7.20
N PRO A 86 8.75 -23.41 -6.17
CA PRO A 86 10.00 -23.39 -5.42
C PRO A 86 10.18 -24.69 -4.60
N ASN A 87 11.42 -25.15 -4.44
CA ASN A 87 11.79 -26.24 -3.55
C ASN A 87 12.19 -25.69 -2.16
N LEU A 88 11.22 -25.60 -1.28
CA LEU A 88 11.40 -25.08 0.10
C LEU A 88 11.90 -26.13 1.10
N ASN A 89 12.16 -27.37 0.68
CA ASN A 89 12.59 -28.46 1.57
C ASN A 89 14.10 -28.49 1.85
N ARG A 90 14.85 -27.45 1.43
CA ARG A 90 16.30 -27.37 1.68
C ARG A 90 16.59 -26.87 3.08
N THR A 91 17.45 -27.58 3.80
CA THR A 91 18.01 -27.13 5.07
C THR A 91 19.13 -26.13 4.81
N MET A 92 19.02 -24.94 5.39
CA MET A 92 20.01 -23.87 5.24
C MET A 92 20.92 -23.87 6.48
N THR A 93 22.23 -23.84 6.29
CA THR A 93 23.20 -23.71 7.39
C THR A 93 23.47 -22.22 7.59
N LEU A 94 22.84 -21.58 8.56
CA LEU A 94 23.12 -20.16 8.84
C LEU A 94 24.57 -20.04 9.35
N GLN A 95 25.43 -19.36 8.57
CA GLN A 95 26.87 -19.29 8.86
C GLN A 95 27.25 -18.30 9.97
N GLN A 96 26.29 -17.60 10.59
CA GLN A 96 26.56 -16.66 11.67
C GLN A 96 25.35 -16.51 12.61
N ASP A 97 25.53 -16.90 13.88
CA ASP A 97 24.71 -16.43 15.00
C ASP A 97 25.14 -14.99 15.35
N GLU A 98 24.80 -14.02 14.49
CA GLU A 98 24.89 -12.62 14.91
C GLU A 98 23.80 -12.35 15.94
N THR A 99 24.18 -12.36 17.22
CA THR A 99 23.26 -12.04 18.31
C THR A 99 22.93 -10.56 18.30
N ILE A 100 21.68 -10.23 17.99
CA ILE A 100 21.17 -8.85 18.04
C ILE A 100 20.95 -8.49 19.51
N HIS A 101 21.86 -7.71 20.09
CA HIS A 101 21.79 -7.31 21.49
C HIS A 101 20.72 -6.25 21.75
N TRP A 102 19.99 -6.36 22.86
CA TRP A 102 19.01 -5.37 23.31
C TRP A 102 19.70 -4.17 23.94
N THR A 103 19.88 -3.10 23.16
CA THR A 103 20.45 -1.84 23.66
C THR A 103 19.33 -0.91 24.13
N LYS A 104 19.65 0.00 25.07
CA LYS A 104 18.69 0.99 25.57
C LYS A 104 18.00 1.79 24.44
N PRO A 105 18.72 2.29 23.41
CA PRO A 105 18.06 2.97 22.29
C PRO A 105 17.06 2.07 21.54
N ARG A 106 17.39 0.79 21.29
CA ARG A 106 16.49 -0.15 20.59
C ARG A 106 15.19 -0.38 21.38
N VAL A 107 15.30 -0.59 22.69
CA VAL A 107 14.14 -0.77 23.58
C VAL A 107 13.29 0.50 23.63
N LEU A 108 13.91 1.67 23.80
CA LEU A 108 13.20 2.95 23.81
C LEU A 108 12.48 3.22 22.48
N THR A 109 13.10 2.92 21.33
CA THR A 109 12.45 3.04 20.02
C THR A 109 11.21 2.16 19.92
N ILE A 110 11.28 0.91 20.40
CA ILE A 110 10.12 0.01 20.41
C ILE A 110 9.00 0.53 21.34
N ILE A 111 9.35 1.04 22.52
CA ILE A 111 8.38 1.64 23.44
C ILE A 111 7.67 2.82 22.78
N VAL A 112 8.42 3.77 22.20
CA VAL A 112 7.84 4.93 21.52
C VAL A 112 6.92 4.48 20.37
N PHE A 113 7.36 3.50 19.59
CA PHE A 113 6.55 2.93 18.50
C PHE A 113 5.25 2.30 19.01
N ILE A 114 5.30 1.46 20.05
CA ILE A 114 4.11 0.82 20.63
C ILE A 114 3.15 1.86 21.20
N VAL A 115 3.67 2.87 21.91
CA VAL A 115 2.85 3.96 22.46
C VAL A 115 2.17 4.74 21.35
N ALA A 116 2.87 5.08 20.27
CA ALA A 116 2.28 5.75 19.12
C ALA A 116 1.20 4.89 18.45
N ALA A 117 1.47 3.61 18.21
CA ALA A 117 0.53 2.68 17.59
C ALA A 117 -0.75 2.48 18.43
N VAL A 118 -0.61 2.30 19.74
CA VAL A 118 -1.75 2.20 20.67
C VAL A 118 -2.53 3.51 20.71
N SER A 119 -1.84 4.65 20.69
CA SER A 119 -2.48 5.98 20.67
C SER A 119 -3.28 6.21 19.38
N TRP A 120 -2.78 5.76 18.22
CA TRP A 120 -3.54 5.79 16.96
C TRP A 120 -4.75 4.86 16.97
N ILE A 121 -4.66 3.68 17.58
CA ILE A 121 -5.81 2.77 17.72
C ILE A 121 -6.89 3.40 18.61
N LEU A 122 -6.47 4.15 19.64
CA LEU A 122 -7.35 4.82 20.61
C LEU A 122 -7.62 6.29 20.27
N SER A 123 -7.31 6.74 19.05
CA SER A 123 -7.29 8.17 18.72
C SER A 123 -8.66 8.83 18.87
N LYS A 124 -9.76 8.12 18.54
CA LYS A 124 -11.13 8.60 18.74
C LYS A 124 -11.46 8.80 20.22
N GLN A 125 -11.06 7.87 21.10
CA GLN A 125 -11.31 7.96 22.54
C GLN A 125 -10.47 9.08 23.17
N ILE A 126 -9.20 9.20 22.76
CA ILE A 126 -8.30 10.26 23.23
C ILE A 126 -8.81 11.63 22.77
N GLY A 127 -9.19 11.77 21.48
CA GLY A 127 -9.74 13.00 20.93
C GLY A 127 -11.00 13.46 21.65
N ALA A 128 -11.92 12.53 21.93
CA ALA A 128 -13.12 12.83 22.71
C ALA A 128 -12.82 13.25 24.17
N ALA A 129 -11.79 12.69 24.79
CA ALA A 129 -11.41 13.02 26.17
C ALA A 129 -10.66 14.34 26.28
N VAL A 130 -9.84 14.70 25.29
CA VAL A 130 -8.95 15.88 25.31
C VAL A 130 -9.54 17.06 24.54
N GLY A 131 -10.54 16.84 23.68
CA GLY A 131 -11.17 17.89 22.85
C GLY A 131 -10.34 18.31 21.64
N ILE A 132 -9.58 17.37 21.06
CA ILE A 132 -8.74 17.61 19.87
C ILE A 132 -9.39 16.94 18.66
N GLU A 133 -9.63 17.72 17.60
CA GLU A 133 -10.24 17.22 16.35
C GLU A 133 -9.31 16.24 15.61
N ASP A 134 -8.07 16.65 15.28
CA ASP A 134 -7.10 15.80 14.56
C ASP A 134 -6.10 15.13 15.52
N THR A 135 -6.60 14.16 16.28
CA THR A 135 -5.79 13.44 17.28
C THR A 135 -4.69 12.60 16.62
N ASP A 136 -4.93 12.07 15.42
CA ASP A 136 -3.94 11.24 14.70
C ASP A 136 -2.69 12.06 14.32
N ALA A 137 -2.86 13.29 13.84
CA ALA A 137 -1.75 14.20 13.54
C ALA A 137 -0.96 14.59 14.80
N VAL A 138 -1.65 14.84 15.92
CA VAL A 138 -1.00 15.17 17.20
C VAL A 138 -0.17 13.99 17.71
N VAL A 139 -0.69 12.77 17.66
CA VAL A 139 0.05 11.55 18.03
C VAL A 139 1.31 11.40 17.16
N ALA A 140 1.20 11.60 15.85
CA ALA A 140 2.33 11.54 14.94
C ALA A 140 3.42 12.58 15.27
N LEU A 141 3.02 13.82 15.56
CA LEU A 141 3.93 14.90 15.93
C LEU A 141 4.63 14.61 17.27
N LEU A 142 3.89 14.13 18.27
CA LEU A 142 4.45 13.76 19.57
C LEU A 142 5.44 12.60 19.44
N ALA A 143 5.15 11.60 18.60
CA ALA A 143 6.09 10.52 18.32
C ALA A 143 7.38 11.03 17.66
N ALA A 144 7.26 11.94 16.68
CA ALA A 144 8.42 12.56 16.02
C ALA A 144 9.28 13.38 17.01
N VAL A 145 8.64 14.16 17.88
CA VAL A 145 9.33 14.91 18.94
C VAL A 145 9.97 13.96 19.96
N ALA A 146 9.31 12.87 20.33
CA ALA A 146 9.82 11.89 21.28
C ALA A 146 11.10 11.22 20.77
N VAL A 147 11.13 10.77 19.50
CA VAL A 147 12.33 10.09 18.96
C VAL A 147 13.54 11.02 18.85
N VAL A 148 13.34 12.31 18.56
CA VAL A 148 14.43 13.30 18.49
C VAL A 148 14.89 13.71 19.89
N SER A 149 13.96 14.01 20.80
CA SER A 149 14.27 14.46 22.18
C SER A 149 14.94 13.37 23.02
N LEU A 150 14.58 12.10 22.82
CA LEU A 150 15.22 10.96 23.46
C LEU A 150 16.58 10.59 22.83
N GLY A 151 17.03 11.33 21.80
CA GLY A 151 18.30 11.08 21.11
C GLY A 151 18.34 9.74 20.37
N LEU A 152 17.18 9.20 19.99
CA LEU A 152 17.09 7.93 19.24
C LEU A 152 17.45 8.13 17.76
N VAL A 153 17.16 9.33 17.24
CA VAL A 153 17.47 9.75 15.87
C VAL A 153 17.80 11.24 15.87
N SER A 154 18.74 11.66 15.01
CA SER A 154 19.01 13.09 14.80
C SER A 154 17.95 13.72 13.89
N TRP A 155 17.70 15.03 14.05
CA TRP A 155 16.82 15.76 13.13
C TRP A 155 17.27 15.63 11.68
N LYS A 156 18.59 15.63 11.43
CA LYS A 156 19.14 15.42 10.09
C LYS A 156 18.69 14.08 9.49
N GLN A 157 18.74 13.00 10.26
CA GLN A 157 18.24 11.69 9.80
C GLN A 157 16.73 11.70 9.55
N VAL A 158 15.94 12.37 10.39
CA VAL A 158 14.49 12.53 10.13
C VAL A 158 14.25 13.28 8.82
N SER A 159 14.92 14.42 8.63
CA SER A 159 14.81 15.24 7.43
C SER A 159 15.27 14.50 6.17
N ASP A 160 16.38 13.78 6.24
CA ASP A 160 16.97 13.06 5.10
C ASP A 160 16.14 11.81 4.72
N ASN A 161 15.34 11.25 5.65
CA ASN A 161 14.45 10.11 5.41
C ASN A 161 12.97 10.52 5.20
N THR A 162 12.65 11.80 5.26
CA THR A 162 11.30 12.31 4.97
C THR A 162 11.18 12.62 3.49
N ASP A 163 10.19 12.01 2.83
CA ASP A 163 9.88 12.34 1.43
C ASP A 163 9.03 13.63 1.36
N TRP A 164 9.71 14.77 1.36
CA TRP A 164 9.08 16.08 1.27
C TRP A 164 8.27 16.27 -0.03
N GLY A 165 8.67 15.59 -1.11
CA GLY A 165 7.96 15.64 -2.38
C GLY A 165 6.58 15.02 -2.29
N VAL A 166 6.46 13.90 -1.57
CA VAL A 166 5.16 13.26 -1.29
C VAL A 166 4.24 14.16 -0.48
N LEU A 167 4.77 14.84 0.55
CA LEU A 167 3.98 15.80 1.35
C LEU A 167 3.45 16.97 0.50
N MET A 168 4.29 17.50 -0.40
CA MET A 168 3.87 18.54 -1.35
C MET A 168 2.81 18.02 -2.34
N LEU A 169 2.92 16.77 -2.77
CA LEU A 169 1.94 16.13 -3.65
C LEU A 169 0.58 15.96 -2.97
N PHE A 170 0.53 15.66 -1.67
CA PHE A 170 -0.73 15.58 -0.93
C PHE A 170 -1.46 16.93 -0.94
N GLY A 171 -0.74 18.02 -0.66
CA GLY A 171 -1.29 19.37 -0.76
C GLY A 171 -1.79 19.70 -2.18
N GLY A 172 -1.02 19.33 -3.20
CA GLY A 172 -1.41 19.48 -4.60
C GLY A 172 -2.66 18.68 -4.99
N GLY A 173 -2.81 17.45 -4.50
CA GLY A 173 -3.98 16.59 -4.74
C GLY A 173 -5.26 17.14 -4.10
N ILE A 174 -5.15 17.66 -2.87
CA ILE A 174 -6.27 18.35 -2.20
C ILE A 174 -6.66 19.61 -2.96
N ALA A 175 -5.67 20.41 -3.40
CA ALA A 175 -5.93 21.59 -4.21
C ALA A 175 -6.62 21.23 -5.54
N LEU A 176 -6.17 20.17 -6.23
CA LEU A 176 -6.80 19.67 -7.44
C LEU A 176 -8.25 19.22 -7.20
N SER A 177 -8.51 18.47 -6.12
CA SER A 177 -9.86 18.04 -5.74
C SER A 177 -10.81 19.24 -5.61
N ASN A 178 -10.38 20.28 -4.89
CA ASN A 178 -11.16 21.50 -4.70
C ASN A 178 -11.40 22.23 -6.02
N VAL A 179 -10.39 22.32 -6.89
CA VAL A 179 -10.52 22.94 -8.21
C VAL A 179 -11.51 22.16 -9.08
N LEU A 180 -11.49 20.83 -9.07
CA LEU A 180 -12.45 19.99 -9.82
C LEU A 180 -13.90 20.18 -9.34
N LYS A 181 -14.11 20.38 -8.03
CA LYS A 181 -15.43 20.68 -7.46
C LYS A 181 -15.91 22.08 -7.86
N VAL A 182 -15.09 23.11 -7.64
CA VAL A 182 -15.47 24.52 -7.90
C VAL A 182 -15.61 24.84 -9.39
N SER A 183 -14.80 24.20 -10.26
CA SER A 183 -14.88 24.40 -11.71
C SER A 183 -16.06 23.69 -12.39
N GLY A 184 -16.73 22.77 -11.70
CA GLY A 184 -17.76 21.90 -12.30
C GLY A 184 -17.19 20.78 -13.18
N ALA A 185 -15.87 20.62 -13.28
CA ALA A 185 -15.25 19.53 -14.04
C ALA A 185 -15.61 18.14 -13.47
N SER A 186 -15.76 18.06 -12.15
CA SER A 186 -16.28 16.88 -11.44
C SER A 186 -17.63 16.41 -12.00
N LEU A 187 -18.57 17.34 -12.22
CA LEU A 187 -19.88 17.05 -12.79
C LEU A 187 -19.79 16.48 -14.20
N VAL A 188 -19.02 17.14 -15.07
CA VAL A 188 -18.85 16.70 -16.46
C VAL A 188 -18.22 15.30 -16.51
N LEU A 189 -17.19 15.03 -15.70
CA LEU A 189 -16.57 13.71 -15.61
C LEU A 189 -17.53 12.65 -15.06
N GLY A 190 -18.25 12.98 -13.98
CA GLY A 190 -19.25 12.11 -13.35
C GLY A 190 -20.36 11.73 -14.33
N GLU A 191 -20.94 12.70 -15.05
CA GLU A 191 -21.95 12.48 -16.07
C GLU A 191 -21.40 11.67 -17.25
N THR A 192 -20.19 11.98 -17.72
CA THR A 192 -19.56 11.23 -18.84
C THR A 192 -19.38 9.77 -18.48
N VAL A 193 -18.88 9.49 -17.28
CA VAL A 193 -18.67 8.12 -16.78
C VAL A 193 -20.01 7.44 -16.52
N ALA A 194 -20.96 8.11 -15.85
CA ALA A 194 -22.29 7.57 -15.59
C ALA A 194 -23.01 7.21 -16.89
N ASN A 195 -23.00 8.10 -17.89
CA ASN A 195 -23.62 7.86 -19.19
C ASN A 195 -22.95 6.71 -19.96
N GLY A 196 -21.62 6.61 -19.90
CA GLY A 196 -20.88 5.51 -20.49
C GLY A 196 -21.10 4.15 -19.82
N LEU A 197 -21.50 4.16 -18.54
CA LEU A 197 -21.67 2.97 -17.71
C LEU A 197 -23.13 2.68 -17.31
N GLN A 198 -24.11 3.44 -17.84
CA GLN A 198 -25.52 3.35 -17.45
C GLN A 198 -26.12 1.93 -17.55
N THR A 199 -25.61 1.10 -18.46
CA THR A 199 -26.06 -0.28 -18.68
C THR A 199 -25.10 -1.33 -18.14
N ALA A 200 -23.93 -0.93 -17.62
CA ALA A 200 -22.92 -1.84 -17.14
C ALA A 200 -23.27 -2.34 -15.72
N PRO A 201 -23.18 -3.65 -15.43
CA PRO A 201 -23.31 -4.15 -14.07
C PRO A 201 -22.27 -3.50 -13.16
N LEU A 202 -22.66 -3.10 -11.95
CA LEU A 202 -21.77 -2.43 -10.98
C LEU A 202 -20.47 -3.21 -10.74
N LEU A 203 -20.53 -4.55 -10.70
CA LEU A 203 -19.34 -5.40 -10.58
C LEU A 203 -18.33 -5.20 -11.73
N VAL A 204 -18.83 -5.04 -12.97
CA VAL A 204 -17.98 -4.79 -14.15
C VAL A 204 -17.29 -3.44 -14.02
N VAL A 205 -17.99 -2.43 -13.50
CA VAL A 205 -17.41 -1.10 -13.22
C VAL A 205 -16.28 -1.20 -12.19
N MET A 206 -16.51 -1.89 -11.08
CA MET A 206 -15.49 -2.06 -10.03
C MET A 206 -14.25 -2.81 -10.54
N LEU A 207 -14.46 -3.87 -11.32
CA LEU A 207 -13.38 -4.62 -11.96
C LEU A 207 -12.62 -3.76 -12.98
N ALA A 208 -13.31 -2.94 -13.76
CA ALA A 208 -12.69 -2.06 -14.75
C ALA A 208 -11.82 -0.98 -14.08
N ILE A 209 -12.32 -0.34 -13.00
CA ILE A 209 -11.57 0.66 -12.25
C ILE A 209 -10.36 0.01 -11.56
N SER A 210 -10.56 -1.16 -10.94
CA SER A 210 -9.47 -1.91 -10.32
C SER A 210 -8.41 -2.31 -11.36
N ALA A 211 -8.81 -2.79 -12.53
CA ALA A 211 -7.89 -3.11 -13.60
C ALA A 211 -7.12 -1.86 -14.06
N PHE A 212 -7.85 -0.76 -14.27
CA PHE A 212 -7.26 0.49 -14.72
C PHE A 212 -6.15 0.96 -13.78
N ILE A 213 -6.41 1.07 -12.47
CA ILE A 213 -5.39 1.54 -11.52
C ILE A 213 -4.21 0.58 -11.39
N ILE A 214 -4.48 -0.73 -11.30
CA ILE A 214 -3.44 -1.77 -11.11
C ILE A 214 -2.49 -1.81 -12.30
N PHE A 215 -3.02 -1.74 -13.53
CA PHE A 215 -2.17 -1.74 -14.71
C PHE A 215 -1.53 -0.38 -14.99
N LEU A 216 -2.22 0.73 -14.69
CA LEU A 216 -1.62 2.07 -14.82
C LEU A 216 -0.39 2.22 -13.92
N THR A 217 -0.45 1.71 -12.69
CA THR A 217 0.62 1.83 -11.71
C THR A 217 1.88 1.03 -12.05
N GLU A 218 1.85 0.21 -13.11
CA GLU A 218 3.06 -0.42 -13.65
C GLU A 218 3.92 0.55 -14.46
N PHE A 219 3.30 1.58 -15.03
CA PHE A 219 3.94 2.56 -15.91
C PHE A 219 4.11 3.93 -15.24
N ALA A 220 3.38 4.18 -14.16
CA ALA A 220 3.36 5.44 -13.44
C ALA A 220 3.67 5.23 -11.94
N SER A 221 4.17 6.28 -11.28
CA SER A 221 4.39 6.25 -9.83
C SER A 221 3.08 6.02 -9.08
N ASN A 222 3.06 5.03 -8.18
CA ASN A 222 1.90 4.71 -7.33
C ASN A 222 1.33 5.95 -6.64
N THR A 223 2.20 6.76 -6.05
CA THR A 223 1.85 7.99 -5.35
C THR A 223 1.26 9.04 -6.29
N ALA A 224 1.83 9.19 -7.49
CA ALA A 224 1.31 10.13 -8.50
C ALA A 224 -0.05 9.69 -9.04
N SER A 225 -0.21 8.39 -9.33
CA SER A 225 -1.48 7.78 -9.76
C SER A 225 -2.57 8.01 -8.72
N ALA A 226 -2.28 7.75 -7.43
CA ALA A 226 -3.24 7.98 -6.35
C ALA A 226 -3.56 9.48 -6.19
N ALA A 227 -2.56 10.36 -6.20
CA ALA A 227 -2.76 11.80 -6.02
C ALA A 227 -3.64 12.42 -7.11
N LEU A 228 -3.56 11.91 -8.34
CA LEU A 228 -4.41 12.33 -9.45
C LEU A 228 -5.80 11.69 -9.39
N LEU A 229 -5.86 10.38 -9.24
CA LEU A 229 -7.09 9.61 -9.47
C LEU A 229 -8.02 9.60 -8.26
N VAL A 230 -7.50 9.65 -7.03
CA VAL A 230 -8.35 9.69 -5.82
C VAL A 230 -9.29 10.90 -5.84
N PRO A 231 -8.82 12.15 -6.04
CA PRO A 231 -9.70 13.32 -6.17
C PRO A 231 -10.75 13.19 -7.27
N VAL A 232 -10.34 12.64 -8.43
CA VAL A 232 -11.20 12.52 -9.60
C VAL A 232 -12.32 11.52 -9.35
N PHE A 233 -11.99 10.34 -8.84
CA PHE A 233 -12.97 9.28 -8.60
C PHE A 233 -13.82 9.50 -7.35
N ALA A 234 -13.32 10.22 -6.34
CA ALA A 234 -14.16 10.69 -5.23
C ALA A 234 -15.30 11.58 -5.74
N ALA A 235 -14.98 12.53 -6.62
CA ALA A 235 -15.97 13.44 -7.20
C ALA A 235 -16.93 12.74 -8.17
N ILE A 236 -16.44 11.76 -8.95
CA ILE A 236 -17.30 10.93 -9.81
C ILE A 236 -18.28 10.08 -8.97
N ALA A 237 -17.81 9.49 -7.87
CA ALA A 237 -18.64 8.68 -6.99
C ALA A 237 -19.81 9.49 -6.40
N GLU A 238 -19.52 10.70 -5.91
CA GLU A 238 -20.53 11.65 -5.40
C GLU A 238 -21.64 11.90 -6.45
N HIS A 239 -21.28 12.10 -7.72
CA HIS A 239 -22.26 12.31 -8.79
C HIS A 239 -23.02 11.05 -9.20
N MET A 240 -22.39 9.88 -9.14
CA MET A 240 -23.05 8.61 -9.43
C MET A 240 -23.97 8.15 -8.28
N GLY A 241 -23.97 8.84 -7.14
CA GLY A 241 -24.70 8.42 -5.93
C GLY A 241 -24.13 7.14 -5.31
N ILE A 242 -22.85 6.83 -5.58
CA ILE A 242 -22.14 5.69 -5.01
C ILE A 242 -21.31 6.22 -3.83
N PRO A 243 -21.23 5.50 -2.69
CA PRO A 243 -20.33 5.87 -1.60
C PRO A 243 -18.89 6.06 -2.12
N SER A 244 -18.32 7.25 -1.89
CA SER A 244 -17.00 7.63 -2.41
C SER A 244 -15.88 6.75 -1.87
N GLU A 245 -16.10 6.18 -0.68
CA GLU A 245 -15.22 5.20 -0.03
C GLU A 245 -14.89 4.04 -0.95
N VAL A 246 -15.87 3.55 -1.72
CA VAL A 246 -15.68 2.38 -2.58
C VAL A 246 -14.65 2.67 -3.67
N LEU A 247 -14.82 3.75 -4.43
CA LEU A 247 -13.91 4.05 -5.54
C LEU A 247 -12.54 4.54 -5.05
N VAL A 248 -12.51 5.32 -3.97
CA VAL A 248 -11.26 5.83 -3.40
C VAL A 248 -10.43 4.69 -2.80
N LEU A 249 -11.05 3.72 -2.11
CA LEU A 249 -10.33 2.57 -1.56
C LEU A 249 -9.82 1.64 -2.66
N ILE A 250 -10.57 1.42 -3.75
CA ILE A 250 -10.07 0.68 -4.93
C ILE A 250 -8.78 1.32 -5.44
N ILE A 251 -8.76 2.65 -5.57
CA ILE A 251 -7.59 3.36 -6.10
C ILE A 251 -6.44 3.33 -5.12
N GLY A 252 -6.67 3.60 -3.84
CA GLY A 252 -5.62 3.59 -2.80
C GLY A 252 -4.94 2.23 -2.69
N ILE A 253 -5.74 1.15 -2.63
CA ILE A 253 -5.24 -0.23 -2.54
C ILE A 253 -4.62 -0.66 -3.88
N GLY A 254 -5.32 -0.43 -4.98
CA GLY A 254 -4.90 -0.83 -6.33
C GLY A 254 -3.61 -0.15 -6.78
N ALA A 255 -3.39 1.10 -6.40
CA ALA A 255 -2.14 1.81 -6.67
C ALA A 255 -0.91 1.17 -6.00
N SER A 256 -1.10 0.37 -4.95
CA SER A 256 0.01 -0.35 -4.30
C SER A 256 0.24 -1.75 -4.90
N CYS A 257 -0.61 -2.20 -5.82
CA CYS A 257 -0.55 -3.52 -6.46
C CYS A 257 0.24 -3.48 -7.78
N ALA A 258 1.54 -3.17 -7.70
CA ALA A 258 2.44 -3.05 -8.84
C ALA A 258 3.51 -4.16 -8.82
N PHE A 259 3.35 -5.19 -9.66
CA PHE A 259 4.11 -6.43 -9.61
C PHE A 259 4.87 -6.76 -10.91
N MET A 260 4.52 -6.15 -12.04
CA MET A 260 4.96 -6.57 -13.38
C MET A 260 6.31 -5.96 -13.79
N LEU A 261 6.53 -4.67 -13.54
CA LEU A 261 7.70 -3.95 -14.04
C LEU A 261 8.69 -3.55 -12.93
N PRO A 262 10.02 -3.58 -13.21
CA PRO A 262 11.02 -3.14 -12.24
C PRO A 262 10.88 -1.67 -11.84
N VAL A 263 10.53 -0.82 -12.81
CA VAL A 263 10.42 0.64 -12.61
C VAL A 263 9.19 1.04 -11.81
N ALA A 264 8.21 0.15 -11.67
CA ALA A 264 6.94 0.46 -11.04
C ALA A 264 7.10 0.82 -9.55
N THR A 265 7.97 0.11 -8.83
CA THR A 265 8.21 0.36 -7.41
C THR A 265 9.67 0.18 -6.99
N PRO A 266 10.15 0.92 -5.96
CA PRO A 266 11.51 0.73 -5.45
C PRO A 266 11.82 -0.71 -5.00
N PRO A 267 10.92 -1.46 -4.31
CA PRO A 267 11.17 -2.87 -4.00
C PRO A 267 11.45 -3.72 -5.25
N ASN A 268 10.68 -3.55 -6.32
CA ASN A 268 10.89 -4.29 -7.58
C ASN A 268 12.23 -3.91 -8.21
N ALA A 269 12.56 -2.62 -8.26
CA ALA A 269 13.82 -2.12 -8.81
C ALA A 269 15.04 -2.65 -8.03
N ILE A 270 14.96 -2.70 -6.69
CA ILE A 270 16.03 -3.19 -5.83
C ILE A 270 16.33 -4.66 -6.10
N VAL A 271 15.30 -5.52 -6.18
CA VAL A 271 15.52 -6.95 -6.44
C VAL A 271 15.93 -7.20 -7.88
N PHE A 272 15.42 -6.43 -8.85
CA PHE A 272 15.83 -6.52 -10.26
C PHE A 272 17.28 -6.07 -10.46
N GLY A 273 17.70 -5.00 -9.77
CA GLY A 273 19.05 -4.42 -9.85
C GLY A 273 20.17 -5.36 -9.39
N THR A 274 19.84 -6.47 -8.74
CA THR A 274 20.81 -7.55 -8.45
C THR A 274 21.33 -8.25 -9.70
N GLY A 275 20.65 -8.12 -10.86
CA GLY A 275 20.95 -8.87 -12.08
C GLY A 275 20.53 -10.35 -12.02
N LEU A 276 19.91 -10.74 -10.90
CA LEU A 276 19.55 -12.11 -10.58
C LEU A 276 18.16 -12.51 -11.08
N ILE A 277 17.34 -11.57 -11.53
CA ILE A 277 15.98 -11.79 -12.03
C ILE A 277 15.90 -11.29 -13.47
N LYS A 278 15.39 -12.12 -14.39
CA LYS A 278 15.13 -11.69 -15.76
C LYS A 278 13.85 -10.88 -15.80
N GLN A 279 13.81 -9.85 -16.65
CA GLN A 279 12.62 -9.01 -16.81
C GLN A 279 11.40 -9.84 -17.22
N THR A 280 11.59 -10.85 -18.07
CA THR A 280 10.52 -11.74 -18.52
C THR A 280 9.93 -12.59 -17.39
N GLU A 281 10.72 -12.95 -16.37
CA GLU A 281 10.24 -13.70 -15.19
C GLU A 281 9.39 -12.80 -14.30
N MET A 282 9.84 -11.56 -14.06
CA MET A 282 9.08 -10.57 -13.30
C MET A 282 7.77 -10.21 -14.01
N VAL A 283 7.80 -9.93 -15.31
CA VAL A 283 6.60 -9.59 -16.09
C VAL A 283 5.59 -10.73 -16.08
N ARG A 284 6.02 -11.97 -16.35
CA ARG A 284 5.11 -13.13 -16.38
C ARG A 284 4.47 -13.38 -15.01
N THR A 285 5.25 -13.28 -13.94
CA THR A 285 4.75 -13.43 -12.57
C THR A 285 3.79 -12.29 -12.24
N GLY A 286 4.20 -11.05 -12.48
CA GLY A 286 3.42 -9.86 -12.15
C GLY A 286 2.10 -9.74 -12.91
N VAL A 287 2.02 -10.13 -14.19
CA VAL A 287 0.72 -10.16 -14.91
C VAL A 287 -0.29 -11.07 -14.21
N ILE A 288 0.13 -12.25 -13.75
CA ILE A 288 -0.73 -13.18 -13.03
C ILE A 288 -1.19 -12.54 -11.71
N LEU A 289 -0.27 -11.92 -10.97
CA LEU A 289 -0.59 -11.27 -9.70
C LEU A 289 -1.51 -10.05 -9.89
N ASN A 290 -1.31 -9.26 -10.94
CA ASN A 290 -2.16 -8.11 -11.28
C ASN A 290 -3.59 -8.54 -11.62
N ILE A 291 -3.75 -9.62 -12.39
CA ILE A 291 -5.08 -10.16 -12.72
C ILE A 291 -5.77 -10.66 -11.44
N ILE A 292 -5.08 -11.41 -10.60
CA ILE A 292 -5.64 -11.91 -9.33
C ILE A 292 -6.01 -10.73 -8.42
N SER A 293 -5.14 -9.74 -8.28
CA SER A 293 -5.38 -8.54 -7.47
C SER A 293 -6.57 -7.73 -8.00
N THR A 294 -6.70 -7.61 -9.33
CA THR A 294 -7.85 -6.96 -9.99
C THR A 294 -9.16 -7.61 -9.60
N VAL A 295 -9.21 -8.94 -9.65
CA VAL A 295 -10.43 -9.69 -9.29
C VAL A 295 -10.72 -9.54 -7.80
N ILE A 296 -9.72 -9.67 -6.92
CA ILE A 296 -9.93 -9.58 -5.47
C ILE A 296 -10.36 -8.19 -5.05
N VAL A 297 -9.66 -7.14 -5.49
CA VAL A 297 -9.95 -5.75 -5.14
C VAL A 297 -11.29 -5.32 -5.73
N GLY A 298 -11.57 -5.63 -7.00
CA GLY A 298 -12.84 -5.30 -7.64
C GLY A 298 -14.04 -6.02 -7.02
N CYS A 299 -13.91 -7.32 -6.70
CA CYS A 299 -14.96 -8.07 -6.01
C CYS A 299 -15.17 -7.57 -4.58
N TRP A 300 -14.08 -7.33 -3.83
CA TRP A 300 -14.16 -6.78 -2.48
C TRP A 300 -14.92 -5.45 -2.48
N ALA A 301 -14.61 -4.56 -3.41
CA ALA A 301 -15.28 -3.27 -3.52
C ALA A 301 -16.77 -3.38 -3.88
N TYR A 302 -17.18 -4.41 -4.62
CA TYR A 302 -18.58 -4.69 -4.89
C TYR A 302 -19.34 -5.20 -3.66
N PHE A 303 -18.75 -6.12 -2.88
CA PHE A 303 -19.39 -6.70 -1.70
C PHE A 303 -19.34 -5.78 -0.47
N PHE A 304 -18.37 -4.87 -0.42
CA PHE A 304 -18.14 -3.96 0.70
C PHE A 304 -19.35 -3.08 1.10
N PRO A 305 -19.99 -2.32 0.18
CA PRO A 305 -21.15 -1.48 0.54
C PRO A 305 -22.36 -2.31 0.98
N ILE A 306 -22.52 -3.55 0.49
CA ILE A 306 -23.63 -4.44 0.86
C ILE A 306 -23.52 -4.90 2.34
N ILE A 307 -22.29 -5.03 2.84
CA ILE A 307 -21.97 -5.45 4.22
C ILE A 307 -21.98 -4.23 5.18
N SER A 308 -21.63 -3.04 4.70
CA SER A 308 -21.63 -1.80 5.49
C SER A 308 -23.04 -1.22 5.67
N LEU A 309 -23.88 -1.23 4.63
CA LEU A 309 -25.26 -0.73 4.66
C LEU A 309 -26.24 -1.62 5.47
N THR A 310 -25.83 -2.82 5.86
CA THR A 310 -26.62 -3.68 6.75
C THR A 310 -26.36 -3.41 8.25
N ASN A 311 -25.38 -2.55 8.57
CA ASN A 311 -24.97 -2.25 9.95
C ASN A 311 -25.25 -0.80 10.40
N HIS A 312 -26.07 -0.05 9.66
CA HIS A 312 -26.58 1.27 10.05
C HIS A 312 -28.09 1.35 9.90
#